data_AF-A0A8J4TW91-F1
#
_entry.id   AF-A0A8J4TW91-F1
#
_cell.length_a   1.000
_cell.length_b   1.000
_cell.length_c   1.000
_cell.angle_alpha   90.00
_cell.angle_beta   90.00
_cell.angle_gamma   90.00
#
_symmetry.space_group_name_H-M   'P 1'
#
loop_
_entity.id
_entity.type
_entity.pdbx_description
1 polymer ?
#
loop_
_entity_poly.entity_id
_entity_poly.type
_entity_poly.pdbx_seq_one_letter_code
_entity_poly.pdbx_strand_id
1 'polypeptide(L)'
;MLWVFRTCLCLLFAHCATSEVFLHTKDANQVLARHRRANSVFEELKKGDMERECREERCSYEEAREIFEDVQKTNEFWNVYVDGDACLSNPCLNKGLCKDAVGKYTCSCPELFRGYNCEIAIPQLCEDKNGGCDHFCKVDQKKGTALCSCAKGYNLAADKKTCTSDDPFKCGHVFPKGTRSITIHRPTENATNTGNGTSPINVSLDTLDVNTVKTNSSAKKNTNDTESQGDSWFGLIDPSIIVEEEPVLPVSCGVTRIVNGEECPPGECPWQALLMNEDKMGFCGGTILNEYFILSAAHCMNLSRSIIVIL
;
A
#
# COMPACT_ATOMS: atom_id res chain seq x y z
N MET A 1 41.32 -48.27 95.80
CA MET A 1 42.19 -48.02 94.63
C MET A 1 41.90 -49.04 93.52
N LEU A 2 40.74 -48.98 92.83
CA LEU A 2 40.44 -49.94 91.74
C LEU A 2 39.25 -49.51 90.82
N TRP A 3 39.09 -48.20 90.59
CA TRP A 3 37.95 -47.65 89.82
C TRP A 3 38.40 -46.67 88.72
N VAL A 4 39.41 -47.08 87.95
CA VAL A 4 40.03 -46.27 86.86
C VAL A 4 40.07 -47.03 85.52
N PHE A 5 40.06 -48.36 85.54
CA PHE A 5 40.34 -49.20 84.37
C PHE A 5 39.15 -49.49 83.41
N ARG A 6 38.05 -48.72 83.46
CA ARG A 6 36.86 -49.03 82.62
C ARG A 6 36.24 -47.87 81.83
N THR A 7 36.88 -46.71 81.79
CA THR A 7 36.43 -45.55 80.98
C THR A 7 37.20 -45.37 79.66
N CYS A 8 38.38 -45.98 79.51
CA CYS A 8 39.26 -45.73 78.35
C CYS A 8 38.89 -46.52 77.08
N LEU A 9 38.06 -47.56 77.16
CA LEU A 9 37.75 -48.44 76.02
C LEU A 9 36.58 -47.95 75.14
N CYS A 10 35.76 -47.01 75.62
CA CYS A 10 34.61 -46.48 74.87
C CYS A 10 34.96 -45.29 73.97
N LEU A 11 36.17 -44.72 74.06
CA LEU A 11 36.61 -43.57 73.27
C LEU A 11 37.42 -43.95 72.01
N LEU A 12 37.72 -45.24 71.80
CA LEU A 12 38.52 -45.73 70.67
C LEU A 12 37.72 -46.18 69.44
N PHE A 13 36.38 -46.12 69.49
CA PHE A 13 35.50 -46.49 68.37
C PHE A 13 34.65 -45.32 67.82
N ALA A 14 34.91 -44.09 68.28
CA ALA A 14 34.17 -42.89 67.88
C ALA A 14 34.87 -42.09 66.75
N HIS A 15 35.81 -42.69 66.02
CA HIS A 15 36.46 -42.13 64.83
C HIS A 15 36.29 -43.07 63.61
N CYS A 16 35.07 -43.57 63.39
CA CYS A 16 34.70 -44.04 62.05
C CYS A 16 34.80 -42.86 61.08
N ALA A 17 35.50 -43.05 59.96
CA ALA A 17 35.79 -41.97 59.03
C ALA A 17 34.51 -41.35 58.45
N THR A 18 34.37 -40.03 58.61
CA THR A 18 33.57 -39.22 57.70
C THR A 18 34.35 -39.13 56.38
N SER A 19 34.18 -40.13 55.51
CA SER A 19 34.53 -39.97 54.10
C SER A 19 33.62 -38.87 53.54
N GLU A 20 34.14 -37.65 53.40
CA GLU A 20 33.43 -36.60 52.69
C GLU A 20 33.25 -37.05 51.23
N VAL A 21 32.01 -37.31 50.83
CA VAL A 21 31.64 -37.75 49.47
C VAL A 21 31.78 -36.60 48.45
N PHE A 22 32.23 -35.43 48.91
CA PHE A 22 32.47 -34.24 48.11
C PHE A 22 33.98 -34.07 47.86
N LEU A 23 34.42 -34.45 46.65
CA LEU A 23 35.73 -34.07 46.13
C LEU A 23 35.89 -32.54 46.14
N HIS A 24 37.06 -32.06 46.52
CA HIS A 24 37.36 -30.62 46.48
C HIS A 24 37.20 -30.11 45.04
N THR A 25 36.73 -28.88 44.85
CA THR A 25 36.38 -28.33 43.51
C THR A 25 37.47 -28.44 42.45
N LYS A 26 38.76 -28.50 42.84
CA LYS A 26 39.87 -28.71 41.90
C LYS A 26 39.99 -30.16 41.42
N ASP A 27 39.66 -31.11 42.28
CA ASP A 27 39.77 -32.55 42.05
C ASP A 27 38.49 -33.07 41.37
N ALA A 28 37.32 -32.57 41.77
CA ALA A 28 36.04 -32.83 41.11
C ALA A 28 36.08 -32.47 39.61
N ASN A 29 36.77 -31.38 39.27
CA ASN A 29 36.99 -30.95 37.88
C ASN A 29 37.97 -31.83 37.08
N GLN A 30 38.66 -32.81 37.70
CA GLN A 30 39.56 -33.74 37.01
C GLN A 30 38.93 -35.11 36.74
N VAL A 31 37.92 -35.53 37.51
CA VAL A 31 37.35 -36.90 37.43
C VAL A 31 36.67 -37.21 36.09
N LEU A 32 36.16 -36.20 35.38
CA LEU A 32 35.55 -36.35 34.05
C LEU A 32 36.31 -35.56 32.98
N ALA A 33 37.61 -35.83 32.87
CA ALA A 33 38.40 -35.46 31.69
C ALA A 33 37.93 -36.25 30.44
N ARG A 34 36.80 -35.85 29.84
CA ARG A 34 36.35 -36.33 28.52
C ARG A 34 37.50 -36.12 27.53
N HIS A 35 38.06 -37.20 27.00
CA HIS A 35 38.77 -37.11 25.74
C HIS A 35 37.78 -36.69 24.66
N ARG A 36 38.17 -35.70 23.85
CA ARG A 36 37.44 -35.34 22.65
C ARG A 36 37.39 -36.58 21.75
N ARG A 37 36.22 -36.98 21.26
CA ARG A 37 36.13 -38.06 20.26
C ARG A 37 36.64 -37.56 18.91
N ALA A 38 36.35 -36.28 18.60
CA ALA A 38 36.74 -35.58 17.37
C ALA A 38 38.19 -35.84 16.92
N ASN A 39 38.36 -36.12 15.62
CA ASN A 39 39.59 -36.52 14.94
C ASN A 39 40.06 -37.95 15.30
N SER A 40 39.14 -38.85 15.69
CA SER A 40 39.47 -40.28 15.84
C SER A 40 39.55 -40.99 14.49
N VAL A 41 40.45 -41.98 14.36
CA VAL A 41 40.89 -42.62 13.10
C VAL A 41 39.76 -43.22 12.25
N PHE A 42 38.59 -43.48 12.84
CA PHE A 42 37.41 -44.02 12.14
C PHE A 42 36.12 -43.21 12.44
N GLU A 43 36.26 -41.92 12.73
CA GLU A 43 35.13 -41.04 13.03
C GLU A 43 34.45 -40.50 11.78
N GLU A 44 35.25 -40.04 10.80
CA GLU A 44 34.88 -39.65 9.43
C GLU A 44 34.04 -40.70 8.66
N LEU A 45 33.96 -41.94 9.18
CA LEU A 45 33.16 -43.04 8.63
C LEU A 45 31.74 -43.12 9.22
N LYS A 46 31.41 -42.28 10.18
CA LYS A 46 30.06 -42.14 10.76
C LYS A 46 29.37 -40.96 10.09
N LYS A 47 28.03 -41.00 10.01
CA LYS A 47 27.27 -39.79 9.70
C LYS A 47 27.37 -38.81 10.87
N GLY A 48 27.60 -37.53 10.54
CA GLY A 48 27.61 -36.42 11.47
C GLY A 48 26.28 -36.28 12.24
N ASP A 49 26.39 -35.78 13.47
CA ASP A 49 25.36 -35.84 14.50
C ASP A 49 25.49 -34.62 15.42
N MET A 50 24.50 -33.72 15.31
CA MET A 50 24.42 -32.48 16.07
C MET A 50 24.51 -32.69 17.59
N GLU A 51 23.99 -33.79 18.13
CA GLU A 51 24.05 -34.03 19.56
C GLU A 51 25.46 -34.46 19.96
N ARG A 52 26.05 -35.40 19.20
CA ARG A 52 27.36 -36.00 19.47
C ARG A 52 28.53 -35.02 19.29
N GLU A 53 28.54 -34.28 18.19
CA GLU A 53 29.68 -33.45 17.78
C GLU A 53 29.55 -32.00 18.24
N CYS A 54 28.34 -31.43 18.23
CA CYS A 54 28.11 -30.01 18.53
C CYS A 54 27.52 -29.71 19.92
N ARG A 55 26.83 -30.65 20.60
CA ARG A 55 26.30 -30.44 21.97
C ARG A 55 27.05 -31.20 23.06
N GLU A 56 27.40 -32.47 22.84
CA GLU A 56 28.26 -33.23 23.76
C GLU A 56 29.73 -32.77 23.71
N GLU A 57 30.14 -32.19 22.57
CA GLU A 57 31.48 -31.70 22.28
C GLU A 57 31.41 -30.35 21.53
N ARG A 58 32.56 -29.78 21.15
CA ARG A 58 32.61 -28.57 20.30
C ARG A 58 32.97 -28.95 18.88
N CYS A 59 32.09 -28.70 17.93
CA CYS A 59 32.31 -28.93 16.50
C CYS A 59 32.93 -27.71 15.80
N SER A 60 33.50 -27.96 14.63
CA SER A 60 33.91 -26.96 13.64
C SER A 60 32.78 -26.65 12.66
N TYR A 61 33.01 -25.65 11.80
CA TYR A 61 32.06 -25.29 10.73
C TYR A 61 31.85 -26.43 9.72
N GLU A 62 32.88 -27.26 9.48
CA GLU A 62 32.79 -28.33 8.46
C GLU A 62 31.98 -29.52 8.99
N GLU A 63 32.19 -29.94 10.24
CA GLU A 63 31.35 -30.92 10.93
C GLU A 63 29.86 -30.45 10.94
N ALA A 64 29.61 -29.16 11.22
CA ALA A 64 28.28 -28.58 11.12
C ALA A 64 27.72 -28.60 9.68
N ARG A 65 28.55 -28.37 8.66
CA ARG A 65 28.16 -28.42 7.23
C ARG A 65 27.73 -29.82 6.80
N GLU A 66 28.37 -30.85 7.34
CA GLU A 66 28.04 -32.26 7.08
C GLU A 66 26.77 -32.72 7.83
N ILE A 67 26.47 -32.14 8.99
CA ILE A 67 25.22 -32.38 9.73
C ILE A 67 23.99 -31.89 8.96
N PHE A 68 24.05 -30.68 8.37
CA PHE A 68 22.88 -30.06 7.73
C PHE A 68 22.77 -30.30 6.22
N GLU A 69 23.88 -30.67 5.54
CA GLU A 69 23.99 -30.81 4.08
C GLU A 69 23.58 -29.55 3.28
N ASP A 70 23.42 -28.41 3.95
CA ASP A 70 22.80 -27.18 3.46
C ASP A 70 23.51 -25.96 4.04
N VAL A 71 24.06 -25.10 3.17
CA VAL A 71 24.89 -23.95 3.59
C VAL A 71 24.08 -22.90 4.35
N GLN A 72 22.80 -22.69 4.03
CA GLN A 72 21.99 -21.70 4.73
C GLN A 72 21.68 -22.17 6.14
N LYS A 73 21.22 -23.42 6.31
CA LYS A 73 20.95 -24.01 7.63
C LYS A 73 22.21 -24.10 8.49
N THR A 74 23.34 -24.44 7.88
CA THR A 74 24.66 -24.44 8.55
C THR A 74 24.98 -23.06 9.10
N ASN A 75 24.79 -22.00 8.32
CA ASN A 75 25.04 -20.63 8.77
C ASN A 75 24.05 -20.16 9.85
N GLU A 76 22.75 -20.48 9.70
CA GLU A 76 21.71 -20.15 10.69
C GLU A 76 21.97 -20.82 12.05
N PHE A 77 22.45 -22.08 12.06
CA PHE A 77 22.96 -22.73 13.26
C PHE A 77 24.26 -22.09 13.77
N TRP A 78 25.24 -21.88 12.89
CA TRP A 78 26.61 -21.50 13.27
C TRP A 78 26.69 -20.10 13.90
N ASN A 79 25.88 -19.16 13.42
CA ASN A 79 25.77 -17.82 14.01
C ASN A 79 25.43 -17.89 15.51
N VAL A 80 24.35 -18.61 15.84
CA VAL A 80 23.91 -18.83 17.23
C VAL A 80 24.87 -19.72 18.02
N TYR A 81 25.58 -20.63 17.36
CA TYR A 81 26.46 -21.60 18.02
C TYR A 81 27.78 -21.01 18.55
N VAL A 82 28.35 -20.01 17.87
CA VAL A 82 29.68 -19.49 18.20
C VAL A 82 29.66 -18.55 19.41
N ASP A 83 28.74 -17.58 19.42
CA ASP A 83 28.66 -16.53 20.43
C ASP A 83 27.24 -16.22 20.97
N GLY A 84 26.21 -16.89 20.43
CA GLY A 84 24.83 -16.83 20.93
C GLY A 84 23.92 -15.84 20.18
N ASP A 85 22.63 -16.15 20.10
CA ASP A 85 21.64 -15.37 19.35
C ASP A 85 21.44 -13.96 19.96
N ALA A 86 22.00 -12.94 19.30
CA ALA A 86 21.86 -11.55 19.70
C ALA A 86 20.43 -11.01 19.48
N CYS A 87 19.61 -11.65 18.66
CA CYS A 87 18.21 -11.25 18.43
C CYS A 87 17.28 -11.56 19.61
N LEU A 88 17.68 -12.45 20.54
CA LEU A 88 16.93 -12.71 21.79
C LEU A 88 16.69 -11.42 22.61
N SER A 89 17.60 -10.43 22.53
CA SER A 89 17.42 -9.14 23.21
C SER A 89 16.39 -8.22 22.54
N ASN A 90 15.78 -8.65 21.42
CA ASN A 90 14.89 -7.87 20.56
C ASN A 90 15.47 -6.47 20.20
N PRO A 91 16.69 -6.39 19.63
CA PRO A 91 17.39 -5.13 19.45
C PRO A 91 16.78 -4.22 18.37
N CYS A 92 15.98 -4.77 17.44
CA CYS A 92 15.40 -4.03 16.33
C CYS A 92 14.06 -3.39 16.73
N LEU A 93 14.04 -2.07 16.82
CA LEU A 93 12.87 -1.27 17.19
C LEU A 93 11.89 -1.16 16.00
N ASN A 94 10.73 -0.56 16.26
CA ASN A 94 9.73 -0.19 15.25
C ASN A 94 9.28 -1.35 14.33
N LYS A 95 9.32 -2.60 14.83
CA LYS A 95 9.03 -3.86 14.11
C LYS A 95 10.04 -4.23 13.01
N GLY A 96 11.30 -3.79 13.13
CA GLY A 96 12.39 -4.29 12.28
C GLY A 96 12.66 -5.78 12.49
N LEU A 97 12.95 -6.50 11.41
CA LEU A 97 13.32 -7.92 11.46
C LEU A 97 14.79 -8.06 11.84
N CYS A 98 15.07 -8.71 12.97
CA CYS A 98 16.43 -9.04 13.38
C CYS A 98 16.96 -10.26 12.63
N LYS A 99 18.24 -10.23 12.25
CA LYS A 99 19.01 -11.40 11.82
C LYS A 99 20.32 -11.44 12.59
N ASP A 100 20.62 -12.60 13.17
CA ASP A 100 21.83 -12.86 13.94
C ASP A 100 23.02 -13.24 13.03
N ALA A 101 24.24 -12.93 13.47
CA ALA A 101 25.49 -13.33 12.84
C ALA A 101 26.66 -13.33 13.84
N VAL A 102 27.70 -14.12 13.55
CA VAL A 102 28.91 -14.18 14.41
C VAL A 102 29.48 -12.78 14.66
N GLY A 103 29.49 -12.35 15.93
CA GLY A 103 29.97 -11.06 16.40
C GLY A 103 29.10 -9.83 16.09
N LYS A 104 27.90 -9.98 15.49
CA LYS A 104 27.01 -8.85 15.13
C LYS A 104 25.58 -9.29 14.76
N TYR A 105 24.57 -8.48 15.03
CA TYR A 105 23.25 -8.63 14.39
C TYR A 105 23.09 -7.67 13.19
N THR A 106 21.97 -7.79 12.48
CA THR A 106 21.55 -6.84 11.43
C THR A 106 20.04 -6.68 11.47
N CYS A 107 19.58 -5.44 11.62
CA CYS A 107 18.16 -5.11 11.56
C CYS A 107 17.72 -4.75 10.13
N SER A 108 16.69 -5.43 9.63
CA SER A 108 15.99 -5.06 8.40
C SER A 108 14.80 -4.18 8.76
N CYS A 109 14.91 -2.87 8.52
CA CYS A 109 13.91 -1.89 8.95
C CYS A 109 12.69 -1.85 8.02
N PRO A 110 11.47 -1.58 8.55
CA PRO A 110 10.30 -1.33 7.71
C PRO A 110 10.42 0.00 6.96
N GLU A 111 9.51 0.25 6.01
CA GLU A 111 9.37 1.59 5.43
C GLU A 111 9.23 2.66 6.53
N LEU A 112 9.79 3.84 6.24
CA LEU A 112 9.83 5.01 7.13
C LEU A 112 10.75 4.88 8.37
N PHE A 113 11.56 3.82 8.50
CA PHE A 113 12.55 3.68 9.57
C PHE A 113 13.96 3.36 9.06
N ARG A 114 14.97 3.85 9.77
CA ARG A 114 16.41 3.62 9.52
C ARG A 114 17.20 3.67 10.83
N GLY A 115 18.52 3.54 10.75
CA GLY A 115 19.41 3.42 11.91
C GLY A 115 19.85 1.96 12.11
N TYR A 116 20.78 1.71 13.03
CA TYR A 116 21.31 0.35 13.24
C TYR A 116 20.29 -0.57 13.93
N ASN A 117 19.39 0.02 14.72
CA ASN A 117 18.33 -0.62 15.48
C ASN A 117 16.93 -0.20 14.95
N CYS A 118 16.84 0.39 13.75
CA CYS A 118 15.61 0.98 13.20
C CYS A 118 15.01 2.10 14.08
N GLU A 119 15.85 2.76 14.88
CA GLU A 119 15.51 3.75 15.89
C GLU A 119 15.17 5.14 15.32
N ILE A 120 15.60 5.44 14.09
CA ILE A 120 15.42 6.73 13.44
C ILE A 120 14.24 6.67 12.48
N ALA A 121 13.15 7.37 12.79
CA ALA A 121 12.09 7.64 11.81
C ALA A 121 12.67 8.49 10.65
N ILE A 122 12.37 8.10 9.42
CA ILE A 122 12.73 8.86 8.22
C ILE A 122 11.82 10.10 8.17
N PRO A 123 12.38 11.33 8.17
CA PRO A 123 11.56 12.53 8.10
C PRO A 123 10.81 12.57 6.77
N GLN A 124 9.52 12.82 6.83
CA GLN A 124 8.68 13.01 5.64
C GLN A 124 9.08 14.33 4.97
N LEU A 125 9.94 14.22 3.95
CA LEU A 125 10.38 15.31 3.08
C LEU A 125 9.65 15.21 1.73
N CYS A 126 9.62 16.28 0.94
CA CYS A 126 8.86 16.29 -0.31
C CYS A 126 9.52 15.44 -1.42
N GLU A 127 10.81 15.18 -1.28
CA GLU A 127 11.63 14.37 -2.18
C GLU A 127 11.33 12.87 -2.08
N ASP A 128 10.77 12.40 -0.96
CA ASP A 128 10.35 11.00 -0.76
C ASP A 128 8.82 10.89 -0.85
N LYS A 129 8.30 10.17 -1.86
CA LYS A 129 6.86 9.95 -2.11
C LYS A 129 5.99 11.22 -1.99
N ASN A 130 6.46 12.38 -2.48
CA ASN A 130 5.82 13.71 -2.32
C ASN A 130 5.51 14.10 -0.85
N GLY A 131 6.29 13.60 0.11
CA GLY A 131 6.00 13.71 1.54
C GLY A 131 4.66 13.10 1.96
N GLY A 132 4.11 12.19 1.15
CA GLY A 132 2.77 11.61 1.29
C GLY A 132 1.61 12.56 0.96
N CYS A 133 1.85 13.67 0.24
CA CYS A 133 0.80 14.61 -0.16
C CYS A 133 0.14 14.20 -1.49
N ASP A 134 -1.19 14.29 -1.61
CA ASP A 134 -1.90 14.07 -2.88
C ASP A 134 -1.53 15.10 -3.95
N HIS A 135 -1.44 16.38 -3.55
CA HIS A 135 -1.18 17.51 -4.44
C HIS A 135 0.18 18.15 -4.13
N PHE A 136 0.22 19.25 -3.37
CA PHE A 136 1.43 20.07 -3.23
C PHE A 136 2.09 19.87 -1.86
N CYS A 137 3.34 19.41 -1.86
CA CYS A 137 4.18 19.34 -0.67
C CYS A 137 5.08 20.58 -0.52
N LYS A 138 5.28 21.04 0.72
CA LYS A 138 6.34 21.99 1.13
C LYS A 138 6.93 21.57 2.47
N VAL A 139 8.24 21.71 2.68
CA VAL A 139 8.86 21.37 3.98
C VAL A 139 8.71 22.56 4.95
N ASP A 140 8.17 22.31 6.15
CA ASP A 140 8.19 23.27 7.26
C ASP A 140 9.65 23.44 7.74
N GLN A 141 10.28 24.54 7.36
CA GLN A 141 11.68 24.87 7.69
C GLN A 141 11.98 24.89 9.20
N LYS A 142 10.96 25.01 10.08
CA LYS A 142 11.15 24.99 11.53
C LYS A 142 11.01 23.60 12.15
N LYS A 143 10.48 22.62 11.41
CA LYS A 143 10.21 21.26 11.90
C LYS A 143 10.83 20.13 11.08
N GLY A 144 11.23 20.39 9.83
CA GLY A 144 11.74 19.37 8.91
C GLY A 144 10.66 18.41 8.40
N THR A 145 9.39 18.84 8.36
CA THR A 145 8.23 17.99 8.04
C THR A 145 7.44 18.49 6.83
N ALA A 146 7.01 17.57 5.96
CA ALA A 146 6.11 17.82 4.84
C ALA A 146 4.73 18.36 5.27
N LEU A 147 4.48 19.62 4.92
CA LEU A 147 3.20 20.32 4.96
C LEU A 147 2.54 20.20 3.58
N CYS A 148 1.36 19.58 3.53
CA CYS A 148 0.59 19.43 2.29
C CYS A 148 -0.39 20.60 2.07
N SER A 149 -0.75 20.82 0.82
CA SER A 149 -1.78 21.78 0.39
C SER A 149 -2.40 21.34 -0.95
N CYS A 150 -3.65 21.75 -1.20
CA CYS A 150 -4.43 21.27 -2.34
C CYS A 150 -4.60 22.32 -3.45
N ALA A 151 -5.04 21.87 -4.63
CA ALA A 151 -5.49 22.73 -5.72
C ALA A 151 -6.78 23.52 -5.35
N LYS A 152 -7.10 24.56 -6.12
CA LYS A 152 -8.36 25.31 -5.93
C LYS A 152 -9.55 24.37 -6.19
N GLY A 153 -10.59 24.47 -5.35
CA GLY A 153 -11.74 23.55 -5.35
C GLY A 153 -11.54 22.30 -4.47
N TYR A 154 -10.33 22.06 -3.98
CA TYR A 154 -10.01 20.95 -3.09
C TYR A 154 -9.72 21.40 -1.65
N ASN A 155 -10.25 20.63 -0.70
CA ASN A 155 -10.04 20.77 0.73
C ASN A 155 -9.02 19.72 1.20
N LEU A 156 -8.13 20.11 2.13
CA LEU A 156 -7.19 19.17 2.75
C LEU A 156 -7.90 18.41 3.88
N ALA A 157 -7.84 17.08 3.84
CA ALA A 157 -8.50 16.21 4.81
C ALA A 157 -7.83 16.23 6.19
N ALA A 158 -8.48 15.59 7.17
CA ALA A 158 -8.06 15.60 8.58
C ALA A 158 -6.69 14.93 8.84
N ASP A 159 -6.25 14.04 7.94
CA ASP A 159 -4.92 13.43 7.93
C ASP A 159 -3.79 14.43 7.55
N LYS A 160 -4.17 15.59 6.98
CA LYS A 160 -3.30 16.64 6.43
C LYS A 160 -2.48 16.17 5.23
N LYS A 161 -2.95 15.15 4.50
CA LYS A 161 -2.31 14.50 3.35
C LYS A 161 -3.25 14.43 2.14
N THR A 162 -4.45 13.89 2.33
CA THR A 162 -5.45 13.65 1.27
C THR A 162 -6.14 14.95 0.86
N CYS A 163 -6.44 15.12 -0.43
CA CYS A 163 -7.14 16.28 -0.98
C CYS A 163 -8.49 15.87 -1.60
N THR A 164 -9.60 16.17 -0.93
CA THR A 164 -10.96 15.88 -1.41
C THR A 164 -11.61 17.12 -2.03
N SER A 165 -12.61 16.92 -2.88
CA SER A 165 -13.39 18.02 -3.48
C SER A 165 -14.80 17.55 -3.81
N ASP A 166 -15.76 18.34 -3.33
CA ASP A 166 -17.20 18.15 -3.53
C ASP A 166 -17.70 18.86 -4.81
N ASP A 167 -16.82 19.63 -5.48
CA ASP A 167 -17.15 20.34 -6.72
C ASP A 167 -17.45 19.32 -7.85
N PRO A 168 -18.55 19.50 -8.61
CA PRO A 168 -18.90 18.59 -9.70
C PRO A 168 -17.94 18.66 -10.89
N PHE A 169 -17.17 19.75 -11.02
CA PHE A 169 -16.21 19.99 -12.11
C PHE A 169 -14.81 20.39 -11.57
N LYS A 170 -14.29 19.58 -10.65
CA LYS A 170 -12.96 19.76 -10.04
C LYS A 170 -11.81 19.52 -11.02
N CYS A 171 -10.79 20.38 -10.94
CA CYS A 171 -9.67 20.39 -11.89
C CYS A 171 -8.77 19.14 -11.79
N GLY A 172 -8.33 18.62 -12.93
CA GLY A 172 -7.44 17.45 -13.00
C GLY A 172 -8.13 16.08 -12.81
N HIS A 173 -9.43 16.05 -12.51
CA HIS A 173 -10.20 14.82 -12.39
C HIS A 173 -10.78 14.41 -13.76
N VAL A 174 -10.46 13.20 -14.21
CA VAL A 174 -11.02 12.61 -15.44
C VAL A 174 -12.32 11.88 -15.09
N PHE A 175 -13.42 12.20 -15.75
CA PHE A 175 -14.68 11.47 -15.58
C PHE A 175 -14.67 10.18 -16.42
N PRO A 176 -15.17 9.05 -15.91
CA PRO A 176 -15.15 7.79 -16.63
C PRO A 176 -16.01 7.84 -17.91
N LYS A 177 -15.66 6.99 -18.88
CA LYS A 177 -16.30 6.92 -20.20
C LYS A 177 -17.81 6.65 -20.03
N GLY A 178 -18.61 7.65 -20.36
CA GLY A 178 -20.08 7.65 -20.21
C GLY A 178 -20.67 9.02 -19.89
N THR A 179 -19.96 9.86 -19.12
CA THR A 179 -20.49 11.16 -18.63
C THR A 179 -20.34 12.30 -19.65
N ARG A 180 -21.06 12.23 -20.79
CA ARG A 180 -21.21 13.39 -21.69
C ARG A 180 -22.27 14.34 -21.14
N SER A 181 -21.96 15.62 -20.99
CA SER A 181 -22.93 16.65 -20.63
C SER A 181 -23.15 17.62 -21.79
N ILE A 182 -24.42 17.90 -22.09
CA ILE A 182 -24.82 18.76 -23.21
C ILE A 182 -25.38 20.05 -22.63
N THR A 183 -24.75 21.18 -22.93
CA THR A 183 -25.20 22.50 -22.50
C THR A 183 -25.56 23.34 -23.73
N ILE A 184 -26.83 23.74 -23.81
CA ILE A 184 -27.38 24.48 -24.96
C ILE A 184 -27.44 25.97 -24.60
N HIS A 185 -26.46 26.75 -25.05
CA HIS A 185 -26.51 28.21 -24.89
C HIS A 185 -27.16 28.85 -26.12
N ARG A 186 -28.36 29.40 -25.95
CA ARG A 186 -28.95 30.32 -26.93
C ARG A 186 -28.43 31.73 -26.63
N PRO A 187 -28.01 32.52 -27.64
CA PRO A 187 -27.75 33.94 -27.43
C PRO A 187 -29.06 34.69 -27.18
N THR A 188 -29.07 35.62 -26.24
CA THR A 188 -30.21 36.53 -26.02
C THR A 188 -30.28 37.54 -27.16
N GLU A 189 -31.40 37.57 -27.90
CA GLU A 189 -31.67 38.65 -28.84
C GLU A 189 -31.77 39.98 -28.06
N ASN A 190 -30.94 40.96 -28.42
CA ASN A 190 -30.96 42.27 -27.76
C ASN A 190 -32.25 43.00 -28.10
N ALA A 191 -33.15 43.11 -27.11
CA ALA A 191 -34.45 43.74 -27.26
C ALA A 191 -34.35 45.27 -27.42
N THR A 192 -34.08 45.74 -28.63
CA THR A 192 -34.28 47.15 -29.03
C THR A 192 -35.72 47.38 -29.48
N ASN A 193 -36.67 47.31 -28.55
CA ASN A 193 -37.96 47.99 -28.68
C ASN A 193 -38.52 48.34 -27.29
N THR A 194 -39.01 49.58 -27.16
CA THR A 194 -39.43 50.17 -25.89
C THR A 194 -40.83 49.73 -25.45
N GLY A 195 -40.98 49.27 -24.21
CA GLY A 195 -42.29 49.01 -23.58
C GLY A 195 -42.20 48.75 -22.08
N ASN A 196 -43.13 49.33 -21.30
CA ASN A 196 -43.20 49.15 -19.84
C ASN A 196 -43.79 47.78 -19.47
N GLY A 197 -43.31 47.14 -18.38
CA GLY A 197 -44.10 46.09 -17.72
C GLY A 197 -43.36 45.08 -16.83
N THR A 198 -43.34 45.34 -15.51
CA THR A 198 -43.39 44.36 -14.39
C THR A 198 -42.62 43.01 -14.45
N SER A 199 -41.67 42.90 -13.51
CA SER A 199 -41.32 41.69 -12.73
C SER A 199 -40.51 40.55 -13.40
N PRO A 200 -39.64 39.85 -12.63
CA PRO A 200 -38.88 38.71 -13.12
C PRO A 200 -39.76 37.44 -13.20
N ILE A 201 -39.48 36.59 -14.18
CA ILE A 201 -40.12 35.28 -14.37
C ILE A 201 -39.11 34.17 -14.03
N ASN A 202 -39.49 33.25 -13.16
CA ASN A 202 -38.68 32.07 -12.83
C ASN A 202 -38.57 31.15 -14.05
N VAL A 203 -37.36 30.64 -14.32
CA VAL A 203 -37.13 29.61 -15.34
C VAL A 203 -37.18 28.23 -14.67
N SER A 204 -38.19 27.43 -15.01
CA SER A 204 -38.24 26.00 -14.65
C SER A 204 -37.24 25.20 -15.48
N LEU A 205 -36.62 24.21 -14.85
CA LEU A 205 -35.71 23.26 -15.49
C LEU A 205 -36.47 21.98 -15.88
N ASP A 206 -37.08 21.97 -17.08
CA ASP A 206 -37.72 20.77 -17.63
C ASP A 206 -36.67 19.88 -18.33
N THR A 207 -36.34 18.74 -17.70
CA THR A 207 -35.56 17.66 -18.31
C THR A 207 -36.46 16.77 -19.16
N LEU A 208 -36.25 16.75 -20.47
CA LEU A 208 -37.01 15.91 -21.41
C LEU A 208 -36.31 14.57 -21.68
N ASP A 209 -36.70 13.53 -20.94
CA ASP A 209 -36.37 12.15 -21.26
C ASP A 209 -37.07 11.70 -22.55
N VAL A 210 -36.34 11.07 -23.46
CA VAL A 210 -36.89 10.47 -24.69
C VAL A 210 -36.46 9.00 -24.77
N ASN A 211 -37.34 8.12 -24.32
CA ASN A 211 -37.15 6.67 -24.41
C ASN A 211 -38.21 6.03 -25.34
N THR A 212 -37.75 5.36 -26.39
CA THR A 212 -38.51 4.42 -27.24
C THR A 212 -37.45 3.57 -27.94
N VAL A 213 -37.52 2.24 -27.98
CA VAL A 213 -38.55 1.42 -28.65
C VAL A 213 -39.00 0.24 -27.79
N LYS A 214 -40.26 -0.20 -27.95
CA LYS A 214 -40.78 -1.49 -27.45
C LYS A 214 -40.76 -2.55 -28.56
N THR A 215 -40.34 -3.77 -28.25
CA THR A 215 -40.77 -4.99 -28.96
C THR A 215 -40.98 -6.14 -27.97
N ASN A 216 -42.02 -6.96 -28.21
CA ASN A 216 -42.44 -8.04 -27.30
C ASN A 216 -41.85 -9.40 -27.71
N SER A 217 -41.54 -10.26 -26.74
CA SER A 217 -41.57 -11.73 -26.88
C SER A 217 -41.70 -12.38 -25.50
N SER A 218 -42.37 -13.52 -25.41
CA SER A 218 -42.79 -14.13 -24.13
C SER A 218 -42.05 -15.43 -23.81
N ALA A 219 -41.60 -15.58 -22.56
CA ALA A 219 -41.36 -16.89 -21.93
C ALA A 219 -41.53 -16.78 -20.40
N LYS A 220 -42.04 -17.83 -19.75
CA LYS A 220 -42.22 -17.92 -18.29
C LYS A 220 -41.13 -18.78 -17.65
N LYS A 221 -40.77 -18.47 -16.41
CA LYS A 221 -40.61 -19.51 -15.37
C LYS A 221 -40.90 -18.97 -13.97
N ASN A 222 -41.48 -19.82 -13.13
CA ASN A 222 -41.66 -19.63 -11.69
C ASN A 222 -40.40 -20.18 -10.96
N THR A 223 -40.12 -20.00 -9.66
CA THR A 223 -40.97 -19.89 -8.46
C THR A 223 -40.30 -19.08 -7.32
N ASN A 224 -41.16 -18.65 -6.38
CA ASN A 224 -41.02 -18.33 -4.93
C ASN A 224 -39.67 -18.69 -4.22
N ASP A 225 -39.23 -18.05 -3.12
CA ASP A 225 -40.00 -17.56 -1.94
C ASP A 225 -39.54 -16.18 -1.37
N THR A 226 -40.29 -15.68 -0.38
CA THR A 226 -40.16 -14.41 0.37
C THR A 226 -39.27 -14.57 1.63
N GLU A 227 -38.79 -13.58 2.40
CA GLU A 227 -38.83 -12.08 2.51
C GLU A 227 -37.76 -11.66 3.57
N SER A 228 -37.54 -10.44 4.11
CA SER A 228 -37.75 -8.97 3.86
C SER A 228 -36.81 -8.24 4.86
N GLN A 229 -36.43 -6.95 4.80
CA GLN A 229 -36.47 -5.82 3.85
C GLN A 229 -35.24 -4.91 4.18
N GLY A 230 -34.77 -4.05 3.28
CA GLY A 230 -33.64 -3.15 3.56
C GLY A 230 -33.35 -2.06 2.51
N ASP A 231 -34.40 -1.49 1.92
CA ASP A 231 -34.48 -0.26 1.09
C ASP A 231 -33.35 0.05 0.08
N SER A 232 -33.67 -0.08 -1.21
CA SER A 232 -32.79 0.29 -2.33
C SER A 232 -32.99 1.73 -2.81
N TRP A 233 -31.92 2.37 -3.29
CA TRP A 233 -32.00 3.51 -4.20
C TRP A 233 -31.05 3.26 -5.39
N PHE A 234 -31.53 3.44 -6.63
CA PHE A 234 -30.86 3.06 -7.90
C PHE A 234 -30.56 1.56 -8.12
N GLY A 235 -31.59 0.70 -8.03
CA GLY A 235 -31.51 -0.66 -8.56
C GLY A 235 -31.66 -0.72 -10.09
N LEU A 236 -30.56 -0.71 -10.84
CA LEU A 236 -30.51 -1.09 -12.27
C LEU A 236 -29.10 -1.54 -12.71
N ILE A 237 -28.66 -2.72 -12.25
CA ILE A 237 -27.56 -3.48 -12.89
C ILE A 237 -27.99 -4.95 -12.96
N ASP A 238 -28.15 -5.48 -14.17
CA ASP A 238 -28.16 -6.92 -14.42
C ASP A 238 -26.70 -7.38 -14.64
N PRO A 239 -26.14 -8.29 -13.82
CA PRO A 239 -24.76 -8.71 -13.95
C PRO A 239 -24.42 -9.54 -15.20
N SER A 240 -25.38 -9.84 -16.08
CA SER A 240 -25.23 -10.81 -17.18
C SER A 240 -25.11 -10.22 -18.59
N ILE A 241 -25.30 -8.90 -18.78
CA ILE A 241 -25.18 -8.27 -20.11
C ILE A 241 -23.72 -7.97 -20.43
N ILE A 242 -23.01 -8.94 -21.00
CA ILE A 242 -21.78 -8.68 -21.75
C ILE A 242 -22.18 -8.02 -23.07
N VAL A 243 -22.15 -6.69 -23.11
CA VAL A 243 -22.06 -5.96 -24.38
C VAL A 243 -20.60 -6.09 -24.84
N GLU A 244 -20.37 -6.83 -25.93
CA GLU A 244 -19.13 -6.66 -26.69
C GLU A 244 -19.19 -5.30 -27.40
N GLU A 245 -18.80 -4.25 -26.68
CA GLU A 245 -18.46 -2.97 -27.31
C GLU A 245 -17.21 -3.20 -28.16
N GLU A 246 -17.38 -3.43 -29.46
CA GLU A 246 -16.29 -3.24 -30.42
C GLU A 246 -15.75 -1.81 -30.20
N PRO A 247 -14.46 -1.64 -29.85
CA PRO A 247 -13.92 -0.31 -29.64
C PRO A 247 -13.96 0.42 -30.99
N VAL A 248 -14.81 1.45 -31.07
CA VAL A 248 -14.92 2.31 -32.26
C VAL A 248 -13.64 3.13 -32.38
N LEU A 249 -12.61 2.49 -32.94
CA LEU A 249 -11.35 3.13 -33.29
C LEU A 249 -11.68 4.32 -34.20
N PRO A 250 -11.25 5.54 -33.86
CA PRO A 250 -11.57 6.70 -34.67
C PRO A 250 -10.98 6.50 -36.06
N VAL A 251 -11.83 6.61 -37.09
CA VAL A 251 -11.38 6.61 -38.48
C VAL A 251 -10.64 7.92 -38.70
N SER A 252 -9.31 7.86 -38.57
CA SER A 252 -8.43 9.02 -38.71
C SER A 252 -8.66 9.68 -40.07
N CYS A 253 -9.37 10.80 -40.05
CA CYS A 253 -9.60 11.60 -41.25
C CYS A 253 -8.27 12.26 -41.59
N GLY A 254 -7.57 11.70 -42.60
CA GLY A 254 -6.13 11.85 -42.86
C GLY A 254 -5.62 13.22 -43.30
N VAL A 255 -6.09 14.29 -42.66
CA VAL A 255 -5.64 15.69 -42.83
C VAL A 255 -5.38 16.27 -41.43
N THR A 256 -4.30 15.81 -40.79
CA THR A 256 -3.83 16.30 -39.49
C THR A 256 -3.31 17.75 -39.62
N ARG A 257 -4.26 18.70 -39.56
CA ARG A 257 -3.97 20.14 -39.55
C ARG A 257 -3.20 20.60 -38.28
N ILE A 258 -3.18 19.77 -37.23
CA ILE A 258 -2.41 20.01 -36.01
C ILE A 258 -1.04 19.33 -36.15
N VAL A 259 0.02 20.11 -36.24
CA VAL A 259 1.40 19.60 -36.21
C VAL A 259 1.78 19.29 -34.77
N ASN A 260 2.35 18.10 -34.52
CA ASN A 260 2.67 17.57 -33.19
C ASN A 260 1.46 17.49 -32.22
N GLY A 261 0.23 17.38 -32.76
CA GLY A 261 -0.95 17.05 -31.96
C GLY A 261 -1.16 15.55 -31.91
N GLU A 262 -1.46 15.03 -30.73
CA GLU A 262 -1.93 13.65 -30.52
C GLU A 262 -3.47 13.62 -30.52
N GLU A 263 -4.07 12.54 -31.02
CA GLU A 263 -5.53 12.38 -31.03
C GLU A 263 -6.01 11.96 -29.64
N CYS A 264 -6.83 12.79 -28.99
CA CYS A 264 -7.29 12.53 -27.63
C CYS A 264 -8.53 11.61 -27.63
N PRO A 265 -8.48 10.42 -27.01
CA PRO A 265 -9.63 9.50 -27.00
C PRO A 265 -10.84 10.06 -26.21
N PRO A 266 -12.06 9.57 -26.49
CA PRO A 266 -13.27 10.04 -25.81
C PRO A 266 -13.17 9.93 -24.28
N GLY A 267 -13.28 11.07 -23.60
CA GLY A 267 -13.20 11.19 -22.14
C GLY A 267 -11.81 11.48 -21.57
N GLU A 268 -10.73 11.36 -22.34
CA GLU A 268 -9.36 11.47 -21.82
C GLU A 268 -8.82 12.92 -21.78
N CYS A 269 -9.52 13.86 -22.40
CA CYS A 269 -9.27 15.32 -22.28
C CYS A 269 -10.46 16.03 -21.60
N PRO A 270 -10.64 15.94 -20.27
CA PRO A 270 -11.79 16.48 -19.55
C PRO A 270 -11.86 18.02 -19.54
N TRP A 271 -10.83 18.71 -20.06
CA TRP A 271 -10.82 20.16 -20.28
C TRP A 271 -11.21 20.55 -21.71
N GLN A 272 -11.43 19.61 -22.63
CA GLN A 272 -11.75 19.90 -24.04
C GLN A 272 -13.27 19.96 -24.23
N ALA A 273 -13.74 20.99 -24.93
CA ALA A 273 -15.14 21.13 -25.34
C ALA A 273 -15.27 21.10 -26.87
N LEU A 274 -16.35 20.51 -27.38
CA LEU A 274 -16.72 20.56 -28.80
C LEU A 274 -17.87 21.56 -28.98
N LEU A 275 -17.67 22.52 -29.90
CA LEU A 275 -18.68 23.51 -30.27
C LEU A 275 -19.42 23.03 -31.53
N MET A 276 -20.72 22.79 -31.37
CA MET A 276 -21.64 22.42 -32.45
C MET A 276 -22.52 23.61 -32.85
N ASN A 277 -22.85 23.71 -34.13
CA ASN A 277 -23.81 24.69 -34.65
C ASN A 277 -25.27 24.24 -34.45
N GLU A 278 -26.21 25.05 -34.91
CA GLU A 278 -27.65 24.72 -34.99
C GLU A 278 -27.96 23.37 -35.67
N ASP A 279 -27.19 22.95 -36.68
CA ASP A 279 -27.36 21.67 -37.39
C ASP A 279 -26.72 20.46 -36.66
N LYS A 280 -26.20 20.66 -35.45
CA LYS A 280 -25.42 19.69 -34.65
C LYS A 280 -24.09 19.27 -35.29
N MET A 281 -23.57 20.06 -36.24
CA MET A 281 -22.26 19.85 -36.83
C MET A 281 -21.18 20.50 -35.96
N GLY A 282 -20.18 19.71 -35.54
CA GLY A 282 -19.01 20.21 -34.82
C GLY A 282 -18.14 21.08 -35.73
N PHE A 283 -17.94 22.35 -35.36
CA PHE A 283 -17.26 23.34 -36.21
C PHE A 283 -16.02 23.97 -35.57
N CYS A 284 -15.93 23.98 -34.24
CA CYS A 284 -14.78 24.47 -33.48
C CYS A 284 -14.57 23.65 -32.20
N GLY A 285 -13.35 23.68 -31.65
CA GLY A 285 -13.06 23.24 -30.29
C GLY A 285 -13.03 24.41 -29.29
N GLY A 286 -13.01 24.07 -28.00
CA GLY A 286 -12.75 25.00 -26.90
C GLY A 286 -12.10 24.31 -25.71
N THR A 287 -11.75 25.10 -24.69
CA THR A 287 -11.17 24.64 -23.43
C THR A 287 -12.01 25.13 -22.27
N ILE A 288 -12.48 24.21 -21.42
CA ILE A 288 -13.23 24.53 -20.19
C ILE A 288 -12.29 25.26 -19.22
N LEU A 289 -12.70 26.46 -18.76
CA LEU A 289 -12.01 27.17 -17.69
C LEU A 289 -12.70 26.97 -16.33
N ASN A 290 -14.03 26.84 -16.35
CA ASN A 290 -14.90 26.41 -15.24
C ASN A 290 -16.32 26.13 -15.79
N GLU A 291 -17.27 25.89 -14.88
CA GLU A 291 -18.69 25.61 -15.15
C GLU A 291 -19.43 26.67 -16.01
N TYR A 292 -18.92 27.91 -16.12
CA TYR A 292 -19.56 29.01 -16.85
C TYR A 292 -18.77 29.49 -18.08
N PHE A 293 -17.46 29.21 -18.15
CA PHE A 293 -16.57 29.81 -19.15
C PHE A 293 -15.78 28.77 -19.94
N ILE A 294 -15.93 28.84 -21.27
CA ILE A 294 -15.17 28.05 -22.24
C ILE A 294 -14.38 29.01 -23.13
N LEU A 295 -13.07 28.81 -23.19
CA LEU A 295 -12.17 29.54 -24.06
C LEU A 295 -12.19 28.91 -25.46
N SER A 296 -12.47 29.71 -26.49
CA SER A 296 -12.35 29.29 -27.89
C SER A 296 -11.80 30.45 -28.74
N ALA A 297 -11.41 30.17 -29.97
CA ALA A 297 -10.89 31.18 -30.88
C ALA A 297 -12.01 32.13 -31.32
N ALA A 298 -11.76 33.45 -31.28
CA ALA A 298 -12.79 34.46 -31.51
C ALA A 298 -13.54 34.32 -32.85
N HIS A 299 -12.90 33.78 -33.89
CA HIS A 299 -13.53 33.54 -35.19
C HIS A 299 -14.68 32.51 -35.12
N CYS A 300 -14.65 31.57 -34.17
CA CYS A 300 -15.71 30.58 -33.94
C CYS A 300 -17.04 31.24 -33.54
N MET A 301 -17.01 32.42 -32.91
CA MET A 301 -18.21 33.09 -32.41
C MET A 301 -19.08 33.72 -33.51
N ASN A 302 -18.63 33.70 -34.77
CA ASN A 302 -19.33 34.30 -35.92
C ASN A 302 -19.62 33.28 -37.05
N LEU A 303 -19.57 31.97 -36.74
CA LEU A 303 -19.82 30.89 -37.71
C LEU A 303 -21.21 30.24 -37.58
N SER A 304 -21.91 30.45 -36.45
CA SER A 304 -23.15 29.76 -36.08
C SER A 304 -24.10 30.74 -35.38
N ARG A 305 -25.42 30.60 -35.55
CA ARG A 305 -26.41 31.42 -34.85
C ARG A 305 -26.69 30.95 -33.43
N SER A 306 -26.43 29.68 -33.16
CA SER A 306 -26.43 29.12 -31.81
C SER A 306 -25.24 28.18 -31.62
N ILE A 307 -24.73 28.09 -30.40
CA ILE A 307 -23.60 27.22 -30.07
C ILE A 307 -24.05 26.23 -29.01
N ILE A 308 -24.13 24.96 -29.39
CA ILE A 308 -24.32 23.85 -28.48
C ILE A 308 -22.93 23.40 -28.03
N VAL A 309 -22.75 23.29 -26.71
CA VAL A 309 -21.51 22.80 -26.10
C VAL A 309 -21.70 21.33 -25.75
N ILE A 310 -20.76 20.50 -26.21
CA ILE A 310 -20.59 19.12 -25.75
C ILE A 310 -19.30 19.04 -24.93
N LEU A 311 -19.43 18.47 -23.73
CA LEU A 311 -18.33 18.08 -22.84
C LEU A 311 -18.25 16.54 -22.82
#